data_AF-A0A3D6DKV4-F1
#
_entry.id   AF-A0A3D6DKV4-F1
#
_cell.length_a   1.000
_cell.length_b   1.000
_cell.length_c   1.000
_cell.angle_alpha   90.00
_cell.angle_beta   90.00
_cell.angle_gamma   90.00
#
_symmetry.space_group_name_H-M   'P 1'
#
loop_
_entity.id
_entity.type
_entity.pdbx_description
1 polymer ?
#
loop_
_entity_poly.entity_id
_entity_poly.type
_entity_poly.pdbx_seq_one_letter_code
_entity_poly.pdbx_strand_id
1 'polypeptide(L)' 'MPIIEDDFGKPYEVNDLVRFKKHLEEYHSFKGKGDNSVHEENGYWFTVTATFYDRIMALEV' A
#
# COMPACT_ATOMS: atom_id res chain seq x y z
N MET A 1 2.32 6.45 -13.08
CA MET A 1 2.72 5.95 -11.74
C MET A 1 1.90 6.71 -10.71
N PRO A 2 1.14 6.02 -9.84
CA PRO A 2 0.33 6.71 -8.85
C PRO A 2 1.20 7.27 -7.73
N ILE A 3 0.83 8.45 -7.23
CA ILE A 3 1.44 9.05 -6.04
C ILE A 3 0.52 8.76 -4.85
N ILE A 4 1.08 8.16 -3.81
CA ILE A 4 0.41 7.90 -2.53
C ILE A 4 1.13 8.68 -1.42
N GLU A 5 0.53 8.75 -0.25
CA GLU A 5 1.10 9.44 0.91
C GLU A 5 1.37 8.40 1.99
N ASP A 6 2.54 8.48 2.61
CA ASP A 6 2.90 7.64 3.75
C ASP A 6 2.27 8.16 5.06
N ASP A 7 2.45 7.43 6.16
CA ASP A 7 1.86 7.77 7.46
C ASP A 7 2.34 9.12 8.03
N PHE A 8 3.41 9.71 7.47
CA PHE A 8 3.99 10.99 7.88
C PHE A 8 3.65 12.15 6.95
N GLY A 9 2.82 11.93 5.93
CA GLY A 9 2.47 12.97 4.96
C GLY A 9 3.45 13.10 3.79
N LYS A 10 4.38 12.15 3.63
CA LYS A 10 5.41 12.20 2.60
C LYS A 10 4.90 11.56 1.30
N PRO A 11 4.95 12.25 0.15
CA PRO A 11 4.50 11.70 -1.12
C PRO A 11 5.47 10.63 -1.63
N TYR A 12 4.93 9.48 -2.06
CA TYR A 12 5.65 8.35 -2.61
C TYR A 12 5.12 8.00 -4.01
N GLU A 13 6.02 7.89 -4.99
CA GLU A 13 5.70 7.43 -6.34
C GLU A 13 5.84 5.90 -6.42
N VAL A 14 4.73 5.21 -6.69
CA VAL A 14 4.74 3.76 -6.84
C VAL A 14 5.23 3.39 -8.24
N ASN A 15 6.51 2.98 -8.32
CA ASN A 15 7.17 2.63 -9.58
C ASN A 15 6.60 1.36 -10.25
N ASP A 16 6.19 0.38 -9.44
CA ASP A 16 5.59 -0.87 -9.92
C ASP A 16 4.33 -1.18 -9.10
N LEU A 17 3.19 -0.69 -9.59
CA LEU A 17 1.90 -0.85 -8.93
C LEU A 17 1.47 -2.32 -8.82
N VAL A 18 1.80 -3.15 -9.81
CA VAL A 18 1.42 -4.58 -9.81
C VAL A 18 2.15 -5.30 -8.69
N ARG A 19 3.47 -5.09 -8.59
CA ARG A 19 4.28 -5.69 -7.53
C ARG A 19 3.88 -5.17 -6.15
N PHE A 20 3.61 -3.86 -6.03
CA PHE A 20 3.18 -3.26 -4.78
C PHE A 20 1.85 -3.85 -4.30
N LYS A 21 0.83 -3.93 -5.17
CA LYS A 21 -0.45 -4.58 -4.86
C LYS A 21 -0.27 -6.02 -4.40
N LYS A 22 0.51 -6.81 -5.14
CA LYS A 22 0.77 -8.20 -4.80
C LYS A 22 1.43 -8.35 -3.43
N HIS A 23 2.39 -7.48 -3.11
CA HIS A 23 3.04 -7.48 -1.79
C HIS A 23 2.05 -7.21 -0.65
N LEU A 24 1.19 -6.20 -0.81
CA LEU A 24 0.17 -5.91 0.20
C LEU A 24 -0.82 -7.07 0.38
N GLU A 25 -1.23 -7.72 -0.71
CA GLU A 25 -2.11 -8.90 -0.64
C GLU A 25 -1.46 -10.07 0.10
N GLU A 26 -0.18 -10.37 -0.18
CA GLU A 26 0.55 -11.51 0.39
C GLU A 26 0.94 -11.31 1.86
N TYR A 27 1.32 -10.09 2.26
CA TYR A 27 1.99 -9.85 3.54
C TYR A 27 1.26 -8.91 4.49
N HIS A 28 0.33 -8.10 3.99
CA HIS A 28 -0.36 -7.06 4.77
C HIS A 28 -1.87 -7.15 4.62
N SER A 29 -2.38 -8.33 4.28
CA SER A 29 -3.81 -8.59 4.16
C SER A 29 -4.23 -9.85 4.90
N PHE A 30 -5.43 -9.81 5.45
CA PHE A 30 -6.10 -10.96 6.01
C PHE A 30 -7.52 -11.06 5.44
N LYS A 31 -7.79 -12.14 4.71
CA LYS A 31 -9.08 -12.38 4.01
C LYS A 31 -9.45 -11.24 3.05
N GLY A 32 -8.47 -10.75 2.29
CA GLY A 32 -8.68 -9.71 1.26
C GLY A 32 -8.93 -8.31 1.80
N LYS A 33 -8.47 -8.03 3.03
CA LYS A 33 -8.52 -6.70 3.66
C LYS A 33 -7.20 -6.38 4.32
N GLY A 34 -6.80 -5.12 4.34
CA GLY A 34 -5.66 -4.65 5.12
C GLY A 34 -5.75 -5.09 6.58
N ASP A 35 -4.64 -5.60 7.12
CA ASP A 35 -4.57 -6.19 8.46
C ASP A 35 -4.07 -5.25 9.57
N ASN A 36 -3.84 -3.97 9.24
CA ASN A 36 -3.26 -2.91 10.10
C ASN A 36 -1.80 -3.13 10.50
N SER A 37 -1.07 -3.98 9.79
CA SER A 37 0.40 -4.03 9.90
C SER A 37 1.05 -2.85 9.18
N VAL A 38 2.33 -2.59 9.49
CA VAL A 38 3.12 -1.53 8.87
C VAL A 38 3.95 -2.12 7.74
N HIS A 39 3.82 -1.54 6.55
CA HIS A 39 4.69 -1.78 5.39
C HIS A 39 5.74 -0.68 5.30
N GLU A 40 6.99 -1.05 5.01
CA GLU A 40 8.08 -0.11 4.72
C GLU A 40 8.51 -0.27 3.27
N GLU A 41 8.56 0.83 2.53
CA GLU A 41 8.93 0.85 1.12
C GLU A 41 9.91 2.01 0.85
N ASN A 42 11.20 1.71 0.73
CA ASN A 42 12.25 2.68 0.38
C ASN A 42 12.31 3.91 1.32
N GLY A 43 12.11 3.71 2.61
CA GLY A 43 12.09 4.74 3.65
C GLY A 43 10.77 5.52 3.70
N TYR A 44 9.66 4.87 3.34
CA TYR A 44 8.29 5.36 3.50
C TYR A 44 7.49 4.30 4.26
N TRP A 45 6.60 4.72 5.17
CA TRP A 45 5.87 3.81 6.05
C TRP A 45 4.38 3.91 5.81
N PHE A 46 3.72 2.78 5.62
CA PHE A 46 2.29 2.71 5.37
C PHE A 46 1.65 1.76 6.37
N THR A 47 0.73 2.28 7.18
CA THR A 47 -0.16 1.42 7.96
C THR A 47 -1.23 0.88 7.00
N VAL A 48 -1.19 -0.43 6.76
CA VAL A 48 -2.07 -1.11 5.79
C VAL A 48 -3.43 -1.35 6.43
N THR A 49 -4.15 -0.27 6.69
CA THR A 49 -5.55 -0.29 7.10
C THR A 49 -6.43 -0.86 5.99
N ALA A 50 -7.64 -1.31 6.32
CA ALA A 50 -8.61 -1.74 5.31
C ALA A 50 -8.86 -0.64 4.25
N THR A 51 -9.02 0.62 4.66
CA THR A 51 -9.24 1.75 3.75
C THR A 51 -8.04 2.00 2.84
N PHE A 52 -6.82 1.95 3.38
CA PHE A 52 -5.61 2.11 2.57
C PHE A 52 -5.50 0.98 1.55
N TYR A 53 -5.65 -0.27 1.99
CA TYR A 53 -5.61 -1.45 1.13
C TYR A 53 -6.63 -1.34 -0.03
N ASP A 54 -7.89 -1.04 0.28
CA ASP A 54 -8.95 -0.91 -0.73
C ASP A 54 -8.63 0.21 -1.73
N ARG A 55 -8.11 1.35 -1.26
CA ARG A 55 -7.66 2.45 -2.12
C ARG A 55 -6.55 2.00 -3.06
N ILE A 56 -5.53 1.28 -2.57
CA ILE A 56 -4.43 0.79 -3.41
C ILE A 56 -4.95 -0.21 -4.44
N MET A 57 -5.77 -1.17 -4.03
CA MET A 57 -6.29 -2.21 -4.93
C MET A 57 -7.16 -1.63 -6.05
N ALA A 58 -7.84 -0.51 -5.82
CA ALA A 58 -8.67 0.19 -6.80
C ALA A 58 -7.88 0.98 -7.87
N LEU A 59 -6.56 1.20 -7.72
CA LEU A 59 -5.77 1.95 -8.70
C LEU A 59 -5.65 1.19 -10.03
N GLU A 60 -5.80 1.85 -11.17
CA GLU A 60 -5.61 1.22 -12.49
C GLU A 60 -4.12 1.00 -12.79
N VAL A 61 -3.82 -0.11 -13.48
CA VAL A 61 -2.47 -0.52 -13.90
C VAL A 61 -2.17 0.00 -15.30
#